data_AF-A0A7C3P262-F1
#
_entry.id   AF-A0A7C3P262-F1
#
_cell.length_a   1.000
_cell.length_b   1.000
_cell.length_c   1.000
_cell.angle_alpha   90.00
_cell.angle_beta   90.00
_cell.angle_gamma   90.00
#
_symmetry.space_group_name_H-M   'P 1'
#
loop_
_entity.id
_entity.type
_entity.pdbx_description
1 polymer ?
#
loop_
_entity_poly.entity_id
_entity_poly.type
_entity_poly.pdbx_seq_one_letter_code
_entity_poly.pdbx_strand_id
1 'polypeptide(L)'
;LTHFSLIIILAGSLIGNIWGFKAYISIPEGESINAVVLRESNQMLNLDFEIRLDKFKEVKYPGSQITKEDTSEVTIFEKDREVLKKAIRINHPLQFKGISFYQSGHGFIPPRPGEGKAELEIIPKGNGSRGYRLQIAEGETKQIPGTEHRVQFATFIPDFGVGEGNRPISRSDQLNNPAVQVNIYRNGKLSFQGWSFLRYPDFHGSKDDTYRVKFIDYLGGRPYTGLQVVKDPGVWVVWTGFGFLVLGLVFSFHFRRRSSSDKRLKEIGGKND
;
A
#
# COMPACT_ATOMS: atom_id res chain seq x y z
N LEU A 1 -5.40 -44.61 -2.31
CA LEU A 1 -4.69 -43.36 -2.68
C LEU A 1 -5.46 -42.11 -2.26
N THR A 2 -6.74 -41.97 -2.62
CA THR A 2 -7.57 -40.79 -2.27
C THR A 2 -7.74 -40.54 -0.77
N HIS A 3 -7.85 -41.59 0.05
CA HIS A 3 -7.98 -41.42 1.51
C HIS A 3 -6.64 -41.03 2.15
N PHE A 4 -5.54 -41.57 1.63
CA PHE A 4 -4.18 -41.25 2.09
C PHE A 4 -3.80 -39.79 1.74
N SER A 5 -4.21 -39.28 0.57
CA SER A 5 -4.00 -37.87 0.21
C SER A 5 -4.69 -36.90 1.16
N LEU A 6 -5.87 -37.25 1.71
CA LEU A 6 -6.55 -36.40 2.69
C LEU A 6 -5.74 -36.29 3.98
N ILE A 7 -5.13 -37.39 4.45
CA ILE A 7 -4.26 -37.40 5.62
C ILE A 7 -3.04 -36.50 5.38
N ILE A 8 -2.41 -36.57 4.21
CA ILE A 8 -1.27 -35.70 3.86
C ILE A 8 -1.68 -34.23 3.85
N ILE A 9 -2.83 -33.90 3.26
CA ILE A 9 -3.34 -32.51 3.23
C ILE A 9 -3.59 -32.01 4.65
N LEU A 10 -4.24 -32.82 5.51
CA LEU A 10 -4.49 -32.47 6.91
C LEU A 10 -3.19 -32.28 7.69
N ALA A 11 -2.21 -33.17 7.51
CA ALA A 11 -0.89 -33.05 8.13
C ALA A 11 -0.16 -31.77 7.69
N GLY A 12 -0.22 -31.45 6.39
CA GLY A 12 0.34 -30.20 5.86
C GLY A 12 -0.32 -28.97 6.47
N SER A 13 -1.65 -28.95 6.56
CA SER A 13 -2.39 -27.85 7.20
C SER A 13 -2.04 -27.70 8.69
N LEU A 14 -1.87 -28.80 9.42
CA LEU A 14 -1.42 -28.78 10.82
C LEU A 14 -0.01 -28.22 10.95
N ILE A 15 0.92 -28.62 10.07
CA ILE A 15 2.28 -28.10 10.05
C ILE A 15 2.27 -26.58 9.79
N GLY A 16 1.49 -26.12 8.81
CA GLY A 16 1.33 -24.70 8.50
C GLY A 16 0.74 -23.91 9.67
N ASN A 17 -0.19 -24.50 10.43
CA ASN A 17 -0.80 -23.86 11.59
C ASN A 17 0.13 -23.79 12.80
N ILE A 18 0.92 -24.83 13.08
CA ILE A 18 1.79 -24.90 14.26
C ILE A 18 3.08 -24.08 14.08
N TRP A 19 3.66 -24.11 12.88
CA TRP A 19 4.99 -23.50 12.60
C TRP A 19 4.95 -22.33 11.61
N GLY A 20 3.78 -22.02 11.08
CA GLY A 20 3.57 -20.85 10.24
C GLY A 20 3.11 -19.63 11.03
N PHE A 21 3.08 -18.48 10.37
CA PHE A 21 2.52 -17.25 10.92
C PHE A 21 2.08 -16.29 9.81
N LYS A 22 1.22 -15.34 10.19
CA LYS A 22 0.82 -14.21 9.35
C LYS A 22 0.98 -12.91 10.13
N ALA A 23 1.56 -11.92 9.49
CA ALA A 23 1.76 -10.58 10.04
C ALA A 23 1.54 -9.52 8.96
N TYR A 24 1.36 -8.27 9.41
CA TYR A 24 1.36 -7.10 8.55
C TYR A 24 2.42 -6.13 9.04
N ILE A 25 3.10 -5.50 8.10
CA ILE A 25 4.11 -4.49 8.37
C ILE A 25 3.90 -3.30 7.46
N SER A 26 4.24 -2.12 7.96
CA SER A 26 4.35 -0.90 7.18
C SER A 26 5.77 -0.40 7.34
N ILE A 27 6.50 -0.25 6.22
CA ILE A 27 7.88 0.23 6.22
C ILE A 27 7.90 1.59 5.50
N PRO A 28 8.20 2.70 6.20
CA PRO A 28 8.45 3.98 5.57
C PRO A 28 9.69 3.94 4.68
N GLU A 29 9.69 4.72 3.60
CA GLU A 29 10.85 4.79 2.72
C GLU A 29 12.09 5.31 3.47
N GLY A 30 13.21 4.59 3.30
CA GLY A 30 14.47 4.83 4.00
C GLY A 30 14.55 4.20 5.39
N GLU A 31 13.47 3.60 5.90
CA GLU A 31 13.46 2.92 7.20
C GLU A 31 13.52 1.41 7.07
N SER A 32 13.95 0.80 8.17
CA SER A 32 14.08 -0.64 8.30
C SER A 32 13.31 -1.16 9.49
N ILE A 33 12.93 -2.44 9.41
CA ILE A 33 12.35 -3.18 10.53
C ILE A 33 13.04 -4.53 10.67
N ASN A 34 13.05 -5.06 11.89
CA ASN A 34 13.53 -6.41 12.21
C ASN A 34 12.50 -7.20 13.04
N ALA A 35 11.27 -6.73 13.11
CA ALA A 35 10.21 -7.37 13.88
C ALA A 35 8.86 -7.15 13.23
N VAL A 36 7.95 -8.10 13.42
CA VAL A 36 6.60 -8.09 12.85
C VAL A 36 5.57 -8.29 13.96
N VAL A 37 4.37 -7.75 13.79
CA VAL A 37 3.25 -8.00 14.72
C VAL A 37 2.36 -9.09 14.15
N LEU A 38 2.22 -10.19 14.89
CA LEU A 38 1.44 -11.35 14.48
C LEU A 38 -0.05 -11.02 14.49
N ARG A 39 -0.74 -11.34 13.40
CA ARG A 39 -2.17 -11.03 13.23
C ARG A 39 -3.07 -11.74 14.25
N GLU A 40 -2.72 -12.96 14.64
CA GLU A 40 -3.56 -13.81 15.47
C GLU A 40 -3.43 -13.51 16.96
N SER A 41 -2.23 -13.12 17.41
CA SER A 41 -1.93 -12.92 18.83
C SER A 41 -1.58 -11.47 19.20
N ASN A 42 -1.42 -10.57 18.21
CA ASN A 42 -0.84 -9.23 18.38
C ASN A 42 0.53 -9.21 19.08
N GLN A 43 1.22 -10.35 19.13
CA GLN A 43 2.56 -10.43 19.71
C GLN A 43 3.60 -9.99 18.69
N MET A 44 4.67 -9.37 19.20
CA MET A 44 5.84 -9.02 18.41
C MET A 44 6.72 -10.25 18.21
N LEU A 45 7.03 -10.54 16.95
CA LEU A 45 7.97 -11.59 16.55
C LEU A 45 9.21 -10.92 15.95
N ASN A 46 10.36 -11.11 16.60
CA ASN A 46 11.64 -10.65 16.07
C ASN A 46 12.08 -11.56 14.92
N LEU A 47 12.49 -10.95 13.82
CA LEU A 47 13.15 -11.59 12.70
C LEU A 47 14.66 -11.62 12.96
N ASP A 48 15.34 -12.63 12.42
CA ASP A 48 16.79 -12.78 12.49
C ASP A 48 17.51 -12.02 11.36
N PHE A 49 16.77 -11.18 10.63
CA PHE A 49 17.23 -10.28 9.58
C PHE A 49 16.42 -8.98 9.64
N GLU A 50 16.95 -7.96 9.00
CA GLU A 50 16.31 -6.67 8.85
C GLU A 50 15.86 -6.49 7.39
N ILE A 51 14.70 -5.87 7.18
CA ILE A 51 14.21 -5.49 5.85
C ILE A 51 14.02 -3.98 5.81
N ARG A 52 14.63 -3.34 4.81
CA ARG A 52 14.54 -1.91 4.54
C ARG A 52 13.75 -1.65 3.28
N LEU A 53 12.90 -0.63 3.30
CA LEU A 53 12.34 -0.06 2.07
C LEU A 53 13.31 0.99 1.53
N ASP A 54 14.01 0.69 0.44
CA ASP A 54 14.91 1.65 -0.19
C ASP A 54 14.12 2.70 -0.99
N LYS A 55 13.11 2.25 -1.74
CA LYS A 55 12.31 3.13 -2.59
C LYS A 55 10.93 2.55 -2.85
N PHE A 56 9.90 3.37 -2.72
CA PHE A 56 8.57 3.08 -3.25
C PHE A 56 8.37 3.81 -4.59
N LYS A 57 7.85 3.09 -5.59
CA LYS A 57 7.57 3.62 -6.92
C LYS A 57 6.12 3.31 -7.29
N GLU A 58 5.37 4.38 -7.52
CA GLU A 58 4.01 4.32 -8.05
C GLU A 58 4.03 4.78 -9.52
N VAL A 59 3.53 3.95 -10.42
CA VAL A 59 3.31 4.28 -11.84
C VAL A 59 1.82 4.39 -12.08
N LYS A 60 1.36 5.53 -12.59
CA LYS A 60 -0.06 5.77 -12.93
C LYS A 60 -0.34 5.60 -14.42
N TYR A 61 -1.60 5.34 -14.77
CA TYR A 61 -2.02 5.38 -16.16
C TYR A 61 -1.89 6.81 -16.72
N PRO A 62 -1.42 6.99 -17.97
CA PRO A 62 -1.33 8.30 -18.59
C PRO A 62 -2.65 9.07 -18.52
N GLY A 63 -2.62 10.30 -18.01
CA GLY A 63 -3.80 11.15 -17.88
C GLY A 63 -4.80 10.74 -16.78
N SER A 64 -4.48 9.77 -15.92
CA SER A 64 -5.35 9.28 -14.86
C SER A 64 -4.65 9.28 -13.50
N GLN A 65 -5.45 9.24 -12.43
CA GLN A 65 -4.96 9.02 -11.06
C GLN A 65 -4.95 7.55 -10.65
N ILE A 66 -5.39 6.66 -11.53
CA ILE A 66 -5.40 5.23 -11.29
C ILE A 66 -3.97 4.69 -11.36
N THR A 67 -3.58 4.00 -10.30
CA THR A 67 -2.32 3.28 -10.19
C THR A 67 -2.30 2.11 -11.17
N LYS A 68 -1.25 2.06 -11.98
CA LYS A 68 -0.97 0.98 -12.93
C LYS A 68 -0.05 -0.07 -12.31
N GLU A 69 0.99 0.36 -11.62
CA GLU A 69 1.98 -0.54 -11.02
C GLU A 69 2.58 0.11 -9.76
N ASP A 70 2.59 -0.66 -8.68
CA ASP A 70 3.32 -0.34 -7.46
C ASP A 70 4.53 -1.26 -7.32
N THR A 71 5.68 -0.68 -7.01
CA THR A 71 6.91 -1.41 -6.76
C THR A 71 7.57 -0.93 -5.48
N SER A 72 7.88 -1.88 -4.60
CA SER A 72 8.64 -1.65 -3.38
C SER A 72 10.03 -2.25 -3.54
N GLU A 73 11.04 -1.41 -3.71
CA GLU A 73 12.44 -1.82 -3.75
C GLU A 73 12.94 -2.00 -2.32
N VAL A 74 13.25 -3.24 -1.96
CA VAL A 74 13.65 -3.59 -0.61
C VAL A 74 15.03 -4.23 -0.57
N THR A 75 15.72 -4.01 0.53
CA THR A 75 17.00 -4.66 0.83
C THR A 75 16.88 -5.40 2.16
N ILE A 76 17.38 -6.63 2.20
CA ILE A 76 17.50 -7.44 3.40
C ILE A 76 18.93 -7.38 3.92
N PHE A 77 19.06 -7.19 5.22
CA PHE A 77 20.31 -7.17 5.95
C PHE A 77 20.41 -8.30 6.96
N GLU A 78 21.58 -8.91 7.07
CA GLU A 78 21.94 -9.82 8.15
C GLU A 78 23.24 -9.35 8.81
N LYS A 79 23.20 -9.05 10.11
CA LYS A 79 24.35 -8.52 10.85
C LYS A 79 24.99 -7.32 10.10
N ASP A 80 24.13 -6.36 9.73
CA ASP A 80 24.48 -5.13 9.00
C ASP A 80 25.06 -5.32 7.59
N ARG A 81 25.03 -6.54 7.04
CA ARG A 81 25.45 -6.81 5.66
C ARG A 81 24.24 -6.99 4.75
N GLU A 82 24.25 -6.29 3.63
CA GLU A 82 23.28 -6.51 2.55
C GLU A 82 23.42 -7.95 2.02
N VAL A 83 22.35 -8.73 2.11
CA VAL A 83 22.33 -10.13 1.64
C VAL A 83 21.40 -10.33 0.45
N LEU A 84 20.42 -9.44 0.25
CA LEU A 84 19.48 -9.53 -0.86
C LEU A 84 18.86 -8.17 -1.15
N LYS A 85 18.83 -7.79 -2.43
CA LYS A 85 18.08 -6.64 -2.92
C LYS A 85 17.08 -7.09 -3.98
N LYS A 86 15.80 -6.74 -3.81
CA LYS A 86 14.74 -7.17 -4.71
C LYS A 86 13.58 -6.17 -4.75
N ALA A 87 12.89 -6.14 -5.88
CA ALA A 87 11.61 -5.45 -6.00
C ALA A 87 10.45 -6.40 -5.64
N ILE A 88 9.56 -5.96 -4.75
CA ILE A 88 8.26 -6.59 -4.49
C ILE A 88 7.22 -5.90 -5.38
N ARG A 89 6.40 -6.71 -6.05
CA ARG A 89 5.27 -6.23 -6.87
C ARG A 89 4.05 -7.10 -6.62
N ILE A 90 2.89 -6.64 -7.08
CA ILE A 90 1.66 -7.45 -7.08
C ILE A 90 1.95 -8.78 -7.78
N ASN A 91 1.54 -9.90 -7.16
CA ASN A 91 1.78 -11.27 -7.60
C ASN A 91 3.25 -11.72 -7.74
N HIS A 92 4.21 -10.85 -7.43
CA HIS A 92 5.63 -11.17 -7.41
C HIS A 92 6.21 -10.92 -6.02
N PRO A 93 5.89 -11.80 -5.04
CA PRO A 93 6.38 -11.65 -3.67
C PRO A 93 7.89 -11.87 -3.59
N LEU A 94 8.49 -11.24 -2.59
CA LEU A 94 9.83 -11.59 -2.14
C LEU A 94 9.74 -12.80 -1.22
N GLN A 95 10.63 -13.77 -1.40
CA GLN A 95 10.77 -14.92 -0.51
C GLN A 95 12.18 -14.93 0.08
N PHE A 96 12.26 -15.05 1.40
CA PHE A 96 13.53 -15.12 2.12
C PHE A 96 13.35 -15.98 3.38
N LYS A 97 14.24 -16.96 3.62
CA LYS A 97 14.18 -17.87 4.79
C LYS A 97 12.81 -18.53 5.04
N GLY A 98 12.10 -18.89 3.97
CA GLY A 98 10.75 -19.49 4.04
C GLY A 98 9.64 -18.51 4.43
N ILE A 99 9.94 -17.21 4.47
CA ILE A 99 8.99 -16.12 4.67
C ILE A 99 8.73 -15.44 3.33
N SER A 100 7.45 -15.24 3.03
CA SER A 100 6.97 -14.53 1.84
C SER A 100 6.46 -13.15 2.23
N PHE A 101 6.90 -12.13 1.48
CA PHE A 101 6.48 -10.74 1.60
C PHE A 101 5.64 -10.37 0.38
N TYR A 102 4.35 -10.18 0.60
CA TYR A 102 3.39 -9.80 -0.43
C TYR A 102 3.06 -8.32 -0.30
N GLN A 103 3.00 -7.61 -1.43
CA GLN A 103 2.46 -6.26 -1.45
C GLN A 103 0.99 -6.29 -1.01
N SER A 104 0.65 -5.57 0.06
CA SER A 104 -0.73 -5.50 0.57
C SER A 104 -1.31 -4.09 0.56
N GLY A 105 -0.46 -3.06 0.57
CA GLY A 105 -0.88 -1.66 0.50
C GLY A 105 0.31 -0.73 0.38
N HIS A 106 0.03 0.57 0.37
CA HIS A 106 1.02 1.64 0.43
C HIS A 106 0.35 2.86 1.03
N GLY A 107 1.09 3.93 1.27
CA GLY A 107 0.50 5.22 1.61
C GLY A 107 1.57 6.27 1.85
N PHE A 108 1.15 7.37 2.48
CA PHE A 108 2.00 8.52 2.74
C PHE A 108 1.96 8.87 4.23
N ILE A 109 3.14 8.97 4.82
CA ILE A 109 3.33 9.46 6.19
C ILE A 109 3.64 10.95 6.09
N PRO A 110 2.75 11.84 6.56
CA PRO A 110 3.05 13.26 6.66
C PRO A 110 4.32 13.48 7.50
N PRO A 111 5.09 14.54 7.19
CA PRO A 111 6.22 14.91 8.03
C PRO A 111 5.73 15.35 9.42
N ARG A 112 6.65 15.49 10.37
CA ARG A 112 6.25 16.05 11.68
C ARG A 112 5.73 17.48 11.48
N PRO A 113 4.82 17.95 12.35
CA PRO A 113 4.32 19.32 12.27
C PRO A 113 5.46 20.33 12.18
N GLY A 114 5.41 21.20 11.16
CA GLY A 114 6.43 22.23 10.88
C GLY A 114 7.60 21.80 9.98
N GLU A 115 7.78 20.50 9.71
CA GLU A 115 8.79 20.02 8.76
C GLU A 115 8.30 20.07 7.31
N GLY A 116 6.99 19.88 7.10
CA GLY A 116 6.36 19.94 5.79
C GLY A 116 6.28 21.35 5.23
N LYS A 117 6.55 21.50 3.93
CA LYS A 117 6.52 22.78 3.24
C LYS A 117 5.58 22.74 2.04
N ALA A 118 4.67 23.70 1.96
CA ALA A 118 3.84 23.90 0.78
C ALA A 118 4.50 24.92 -0.16
N GLU A 119 4.55 24.61 -1.45
CA GLU A 119 4.81 25.58 -2.50
C GLU A 119 3.47 26.19 -2.93
N LEU A 120 3.30 27.49 -2.65
CA LEU A 120 2.08 28.24 -2.95
C LEU A 120 2.38 29.32 -3.99
N GLU A 121 1.48 29.50 -4.94
CA GLU A 121 1.47 30.66 -5.84
C GLU A 121 0.36 31.62 -5.41
N ILE A 122 0.76 32.84 -5.02
CA ILE A 122 -0.13 33.91 -4.57
C ILE A 122 -0.27 34.93 -5.70
N ILE A 123 -1.46 35.01 -6.28
CA ILE A 123 -1.75 35.84 -7.45
C ILE A 123 -2.69 36.98 -7.03
N PRO A 124 -2.27 38.25 -7.06
CA PRO A 124 -3.18 39.37 -6.84
C PRO A 124 -4.30 39.38 -7.90
N LYS A 125 -5.54 39.64 -7.48
CA LYS A 125 -6.69 39.81 -8.37
C LYS A 125 -6.66 41.23 -8.93
N GLY A 126 -6.23 41.35 -10.19
CA GLY A 126 -6.13 42.62 -10.92
C GLY A 126 -5.47 42.38 -12.28
N ASN A 127 -5.77 43.23 -13.27
CA ASN A 127 -5.32 43.02 -14.65
C ASN A 127 -3.77 43.09 -14.73
N GLY A 128 -3.12 42.05 -15.27
CA GLY A 128 -1.66 41.98 -15.43
C GLY A 128 -0.84 41.70 -14.15
N SER A 129 -1.47 41.29 -13.06
CA SER A 129 -0.78 41.04 -11.79
C SER A 129 0.14 39.82 -11.84
N ARG A 130 1.41 39.98 -11.47
CA ARG A 130 2.38 38.88 -11.37
C ARG A 130 2.11 38.02 -10.13
N GLY A 131 2.10 36.70 -10.31
CA GLY A 131 2.04 35.74 -9.21
C GLY A 131 3.37 35.62 -8.47
N TYR A 132 3.31 35.45 -7.15
CA TYR A 132 4.47 35.21 -6.29
C TYR A 132 4.48 33.77 -5.83
N ARG A 133 5.58 33.05 -6.10
CA ARG A 133 5.76 31.70 -5.61
C ARG A 133 6.52 31.70 -4.30
N LEU A 134 5.93 31.09 -3.28
CA LEU A 134 6.46 31.04 -1.93
C LEU A 134 6.46 29.59 -1.45
N GLN A 135 7.60 29.13 -0.97
CA GLN A 135 7.68 27.90 -0.18
C GLN A 135 7.51 28.29 1.29
N ILE A 136 6.51 27.72 1.97
CA ILE A 136 6.14 28.07 3.35
C ILE A 136 6.08 26.79 4.17
N ALA A 137 6.72 26.75 5.34
CA ALA A 137 6.61 25.63 6.27
C ALA A 137 5.26 25.62 7.00
N GLU A 138 4.80 24.45 7.45
CA GLU A 138 3.54 24.34 8.19
C GLU A 138 3.59 25.20 9.47
N GLY A 139 2.56 26.02 9.67
CA GLY A 139 2.47 27.03 10.74
C GLY A 139 3.21 28.35 10.44
N GLU A 140 4.14 28.37 9.49
CA GLU A 140 4.93 29.55 9.15
C GLU A 140 4.08 30.62 8.45
N THR A 141 4.33 31.89 8.80
CA THR A 141 3.70 33.05 8.16
C THR A 141 4.74 33.92 7.43
N LYS A 142 4.64 34.02 6.11
CA LYS A 142 5.52 34.87 5.28
C LYS A 142 4.82 36.12 4.77
N GLN A 143 5.58 37.19 4.54
CA GLN A 143 5.07 38.39 3.87
C GLN A 143 4.86 38.10 2.38
N ILE A 144 3.77 38.60 1.82
CA ILE A 144 3.53 38.57 0.37
C ILE A 144 4.36 39.70 -0.25
N PRO A 145 5.30 39.39 -1.19
CA PRO A 145 6.21 40.39 -1.73
C PRO A 145 5.49 41.63 -2.28
N GLY A 146 6.04 42.81 -1.97
CA GLY A 146 5.48 44.10 -2.42
C GLY A 146 4.24 44.57 -1.66
N THR A 147 3.86 43.92 -0.56
CA THR A 147 2.68 44.29 0.25
C THR A 147 2.95 44.11 1.75
N GLU A 148 2.16 44.77 2.60
CA GLU A 148 2.13 44.53 4.06
C GLU A 148 1.32 43.27 4.45
N HIS A 149 0.76 42.57 3.45
CA HIS A 149 -0.06 41.40 3.69
C HIS A 149 0.83 40.18 3.94
N ARG A 150 0.31 39.23 4.72
CA ARG A 150 1.03 38.00 5.06
C ARG A 150 0.20 36.78 4.71
N VAL A 151 0.87 35.71 4.31
CA VAL A 151 0.28 34.41 4.02
C VAL A 151 0.84 33.37 4.99
N GLN A 152 -0.03 32.52 5.49
CA GLN A 152 0.33 31.40 6.37
C GLN A 152 -0.17 30.10 5.75
N PHE A 153 0.70 29.08 5.75
CA PHE A 153 0.31 27.70 5.52
C PHE A 153 -0.07 27.08 6.87
N ALA A 154 -1.36 26.88 7.12
CA ALA A 154 -1.85 26.49 8.44
C ALA A 154 -1.77 24.98 8.67
N THR A 155 -2.24 24.16 7.72
CA THR A 155 -2.18 22.70 7.83
C THR A 155 -2.37 22.01 6.49
N PHE A 156 -1.87 20.76 6.39
CA PHE A 156 -1.97 19.90 5.21
C PHE A 156 -2.84 18.66 5.47
N ILE A 157 -3.69 18.32 4.50
CA ILE A 157 -4.51 17.10 4.50
C ILE A 157 -4.25 16.32 3.21
N PRO A 158 -3.72 15.08 3.27
CA PRO A 158 -3.33 14.32 2.08
C PRO A 158 -4.51 13.80 1.25
N ASP A 159 -5.64 13.46 1.90
CA ASP A 159 -6.89 13.07 1.23
C ASP A 159 -8.07 13.83 1.79
N PHE A 160 -8.20 15.09 1.37
CA PHE A 160 -9.22 15.99 1.91
C PHE A 160 -10.63 15.46 1.70
N GLY A 161 -11.36 15.36 2.81
CA GLY A 161 -12.79 15.14 2.87
C GLY A 161 -13.47 16.03 3.91
N VAL A 162 -14.79 16.06 3.85
CA VAL A 162 -15.64 16.73 4.84
C VAL A 162 -16.34 15.64 5.64
N GLY A 163 -16.06 15.60 6.94
CA GLY A 163 -16.67 14.67 7.89
C GLY A 163 -17.92 15.23 8.53
N GLU A 164 -18.38 14.57 9.59
CA GLU A 164 -19.54 15.00 10.37
C GLU A 164 -19.34 16.41 10.94
N GLY A 165 -20.42 17.21 10.93
CA GLY A 165 -20.37 18.60 11.39
C GLY A 165 -19.54 19.53 10.50
N ASN A 166 -19.36 19.19 9.21
CA ASN A 166 -18.62 19.98 8.23
C ASN A 166 -17.12 20.19 8.57
N ARG A 167 -16.53 19.24 9.31
CA ARG A 167 -15.12 19.31 9.73
C ARG A 167 -14.21 18.74 8.63
N PRO A 168 -13.08 19.39 8.32
CA PRO A 168 -12.11 18.86 7.40
C PRO A 168 -11.42 17.63 8.02
N ILE A 169 -11.33 16.55 7.26
CA ILE A 169 -10.68 15.29 7.68
C ILE A 169 -9.79 14.77 6.54
N SER A 170 -8.80 13.95 6.89
CA SER A 170 -8.17 13.07 5.91
C SER A 170 -8.97 11.78 5.81
N ARG A 171 -9.44 11.42 4.62
CA ARG A 171 -10.19 10.16 4.38
C ARG A 171 -9.31 8.93 4.41
N SER A 172 -8.05 9.11 4.06
CA SER A 172 -7.03 8.07 4.03
C SER A 172 -5.65 8.69 4.26
N ASP A 173 -4.63 7.84 4.27
CA ASP A 173 -3.22 8.20 4.23
C ASP A 173 -2.68 8.28 2.79
N GLN A 174 -3.55 8.30 1.80
CA GLN A 174 -3.17 8.44 0.38
C GLN A 174 -3.13 9.90 -0.03
N LEU A 175 -2.36 10.22 -1.07
CA LEU A 175 -2.35 11.55 -1.68
C LEU A 175 -3.46 11.71 -2.74
N ASN A 176 -4.68 11.26 -2.43
CA ASN A 176 -5.79 11.23 -3.40
C ASN A 176 -6.38 12.62 -3.65
N ASN A 177 -6.51 13.45 -2.63
CA ASN A 177 -7.01 14.81 -2.75
C ASN A 177 -6.25 15.78 -1.83
N PRO A 178 -4.96 16.03 -2.10
CA PRO A 178 -4.13 16.81 -1.19
C PRO A 178 -4.58 18.26 -1.15
N ALA A 179 -4.75 18.80 0.05
CA ALA A 179 -5.19 20.17 0.27
C ALA A 179 -4.38 20.84 1.38
N VAL A 180 -4.17 22.15 1.24
CA VAL A 180 -3.59 22.99 2.29
C VAL A 180 -4.59 24.05 2.72
N GLN A 181 -4.64 24.30 4.02
CA GLN A 181 -5.35 25.47 4.54
C GLN A 181 -4.40 26.67 4.50
N VAL A 182 -4.89 27.76 3.91
CA VAL A 182 -4.15 29.00 3.78
C VAL A 182 -4.90 30.12 4.48
N ASN A 183 -4.16 30.87 5.29
CA ASN A 183 -4.64 32.09 5.91
C ASN A 183 -3.92 33.29 5.28
N ILE A 184 -4.66 34.36 4.98
CA ILE A 184 -4.08 35.64 4.57
C ILE A 184 -4.45 36.69 5.62
N TYR A 185 -3.45 37.45 6.05
CA TYR A 185 -3.58 38.53 7.01
C TYR A 185 -3.31 39.88 6.33
N ARG A 186 -4.17 40.87 6.59
CA ARG A 186 -4.00 42.27 6.18
C ARG A 186 -3.98 43.15 7.39
N ASN A 187 -2.96 43.98 7.53
CA ASN A 187 -2.80 44.88 8.68
C ASN A 187 -2.97 44.13 10.01
N GLY A 188 -2.42 42.91 10.09
CA GLY A 188 -2.51 42.02 11.25
C GLY A 188 -3.85 41.30 11.46
N LYS A 189 -4.89 41.55 10.66
CA LYS A 189 -6.20 40.89 10.76
C LYS A 189 -6.36 39.80 9.72
N LEU A 190 -6.96 38.67 10.09
CA LEU A 190 -7.29 37.59 9.17
C LEU A 190 -8.30 38.09 8.12
N SER A 191 -7.88 38.17 6.86
CA SER A 191 -8.73 38.60 5.75
C SER A 191 -9.29 37.44 4.93
N PHE A 192 -8.61 36.30 4.94
CA PHE A 192 -9.02 35.09 4.24
C PHE A 192 -8.55 33.86 4.99
N GLN A 193 -9.42 32.85 5.02
CA GLN A 193 -9.11 31.50 5.43
C GLN A 193 -9.81 30.56 4.45
N GLY A 194 -9.06 29.64 3.84
CA GLY A 194 -9.60 28.77 2.83
C GLY A 194 -8.70 27.59 2.49
N TRP A 195 -9.26 26.65 1.73
CA TRP A 195 -8.55 25.48 1.23
C TRP A 195 -8.11 25.69 -0.22
N SER A 196 -6.88 25.30 -0.53
CA SER A 196 -6.34 25.19 -1.88
C SER A 196 -5.92 23.74 -2.15
N PHE A 197 -6.26 23.22 -3.33
CA PHE A 197 -6.16 21.80 -3.67
C PHE A 197 -5.12 21.58 -4.76
N LEU A 198 -4.22 20.61 -4.55
CA LEU A 198 -3.11 20.35 -5.47
C LEU A 198 -3.61 19.92 -6.86
N ARG A 199 -4.68 19.11 -6.88
CA ARG A 199 -5.27 18.56 -8.10
C ARG A 199 -6.24 19.52 -8.80
N TYR A 200 -6.72 20.52 -8.07
CA TYR A 200 -7.69 21.50 -8.56
C TYR A 200 -7.20 22.90 -8.17
N PRO A 201 -6.06 23.37 -8.70
CA PRO A 201 -5.38 24.58 -8.23
C PRO A 201 -6.19 25.86 -8.46
N ASP A 202 -7.19 25.83 -9.35
CA ASP A 202 -8.11 26.94 -9.59
C ASP A 202 -9.41 26.86 -8.75
N PHE A 203 -9.63 25.76 -8.01
CA PHE A 203 -10.74 25.64 -7.08
C PHE A 203 -10.36 26.19 -5.70
N HIS A 204 -11.12 27.17 -5.21
CA HIS A 204 -10.89 27.81 -3.93
C HIS A 204 -12.13 27.71 -3.06
N GLY A 205 -11.98 27.16 -1.85
CA GLY A 205 -13.10 26.93 -0.92
C GLY A 205 -13.70 28.20 -0.31
N SER A 206 -13.04 29.36 -0.44
CA SER A 206 -13.57 30.65 0.01
C SER A 206 -13.21 31.79 -0.96
N LYS A 207 -14.05 32.83 -0.96
CA LYS A 207 -13.87 34.01 -1.81
C LYS A 207 -12.99 35.02 -1.08
N ASP A 208 -11.67 34.96 -1.26
CA ASP A 208 -10.86 36.18 -1.10
C ASP A 208 -11.03 37.04 -2.36
N ASP A 209 -11.41 38.29 -2.22
CA ASP A 209 -11.55 39.21 -3.36
C ASP A 209 -10.22 39.82 -3.81
N THR A 210 -9.12 39.62 -3.08
CA THR A 210 -7.82 40.25 -3.39
C THR A 210 -6.75 39.29 -3.89
N TYR A 211 -6.72 38.05 -3.42
CA TYR A 211 -5.74 37.06 -3.90
C TYR A 211 -6.41 35.79 -4.41
N ARG A 212 -5.72 35.15 -5.34
CA ARG A 212 -5.94 33.75 -5.72
C ARG A 212 -4.73 32.95 -5.24
N VAL A 213 -4.96 31.86 -4.53
CA VAL A 213 -3.90 31.02 -3.96
C VAL A 213 -3.93 29.64 -4.58
N LYS A 214 -2.89 29.30 -5.35
CA LYS A 214 -2.72 27.97 -5.92
C LYS A 214 -1.75 27.16 -5.07
N PHE A 215 -2.13 25.93 -4.75
CA PHE A 215 -1.24 24.94 -4.17
C PHE A 215 -0.51 24.22 -5.30
N ILE A 216 0.81 24.41 -5.37
CA ILE A 216 1.63 23.96 -6.50
C ILE A 216 2.30 22.62 -6.21
N ASP A 217 2.89 22.48 -5.01
CA ASP A 217 3.60 21.27 -4.62
C ASP A 217 3.72 21.17 -3.09
N TYR A 218 3.99 19.96 -2.60
CA TYR A 218 4.23 19.68 -1.19
C TYR A 218 5.57 18.97 -1.00
N LEU A 219 6.44 19.60 -0.22
CA LEU A 219 7.79 19.13 0.09
C LEU A 219 7.81 18.62 1.52
N GLY A 220 7.88 17.31 1.67
CA GLY A 220 7.95 16.63 2.97
C GLY A 220 7.19 15.32 2.96
N GLY A 221 7.23 14.64 4.10
CA GLY A 221 6.65 13.32 4.30
C GLY A 221 7.38 12.23 3.54
N ARG A 222 6.96 10.98 3.74
CA ARG A 222 7.60 9.82 3.14
C ARG A 222 6.53 8.81 2.70
N PRO A 223 6.62 8.25 1.49
CA PRO A 223 5.81 7.11 1.14
C PRO A 223 6.19 5.92 2.04
N TYR A 224 5.25 5.00 2.24
CA TYR A 224 5.51 3.74 2.91
C TYR A 224 4.88 2.60 2.11
N THR A 225 5.43 1.39 2.27
CA THR A 225 4.83 0.17 1.75
C THR A 225 4.19 -0.63 2.88
N GLY A 226 2.98 -1.13 2.64
CA GLY A 226 2.34 -2.16 3.45
C GLY A 226 2.62 -3.54 2.87
N LEU A 227 3.20 -4.43 3.66
CA LEU A 227 3.48 -5.81 3.26
C LEU A 227 2.76 -6.80 4.17
N GLN A 228 2.18 -7.83 3.57
CA GLN A 228 1.76 -9.02 4.29
C GLN A 228 2.94 -10.00 4.36
N VAL A 229 3.29 -10.40 5.58
CA VAL A 229 4.39 -11.32 5.87
C VAL A 229 3.80 -12.67 6.24
N VAL A 230 4.18 -13.72 5.51
CA VAL A 230 3.63 -15.07 5.70
C VAL A 230 4.74 -16.10 5.74
N LYS A 231 4.72 -16.96 6.75
CA LYS A 231 5.49 -18.21 6.76
C LYS A 231 4.50 -19.36 6.75
N ASP A 232 4.62 -20.26 5.79
CA ASP A 232 3.79 -21.48 5.71
C ASP A 232 4.68 -22.68 5.30
N PRO A 233 5.26 -23.40 6.28
CA PRO A 233 6.06 -24.57 5.99
C PRO A 233 5.23 -25.77 5.52
N GLY A 234 3.92 -25.79 5.80
CA GLY A 234 3.00 -26.86 5.47
C GLY A 234 2.57 -26.89 4.00
N VAL A 235 2.70 -25.76 3.31
CA VAL A 235 2.21 -25.56 1.94
C VAL A 235 2.70 -26.65 0.97
N TRP A 236 3.97 -27.04 1.02
CA TRP A 236 4.52 -28.08 0.14
C TRP A 236 3.98 -29.48 0.43
N VAL A 237 3.69 -29.77 1.70
CA VAL A 237 3.04 -31.03 2.11
C VAL A 237 1.61 -31.08 1.59
N VAL A 238 0.88 -29.95 1.69
CA VAL A 238 -0.47 -29.82 1.15
C VAL A 238 -0.48 -30.03 -0.37
N TRP A 239 0.42 -29.37 -1.12
CA TRP A 239 0.54 -29.56 -2.57
C TRP A 239 0.86 -31.01 -2.95
N THR A 240 1.73 -31.67 -2.18
CA THR A 240 2.03 -33.09 -2.36
C THR A 240 0.79 -33.95 -2.18
N GLY A 241 0.01 -33.70 -1.13
CA GLY A 241 -1.26 -34.37 -0.88
C GLY A 241 -2.28 -34.15 -2.01
N PHE A 242 -2.40 -32.92 -2.52
CA PHE A 242 -3.23 -32.63 -3.69
C PHE A 242 -2.77 -33.41 -4.94
N GLY A 243 -1.45 -33.51 -5.17
CA GLY A 243 -0.90 -34.34 -6.25
C GLY A 243 -1.34 -35.80 -6.15
N PHE A 244 -1.26 -36.39 -4.96
CA PHE A 244 -1.75 -37.76 -4.71
C PHE A 244 -3.26 -37.89 -4.88
N LEU A 245 -4.03 -36.87 -4.52
CA LEU A 245 -5.48 -36.86 -4.70
C LEU A 245 -5.85 -36.91 -6.18
N VAL A 246 -5.24 -36.05 -7.00
CA VAL A 246 -5.45 -36.01 -8.45
C VAL A 246 -5.06 -37.34 -9.09
N LEU A 247 -3.88 -37.87 -8.76
CA LEU A 247 -3.46 -39.20 -9.24
C LEU A 247 -4.45 -40.29 -8.83
N GLY A 248 -4.90 -40.30 -7.58
CA GLY A 248 -5.87 -41.26 -7.07
C GLY A 248 -7.21 -41.23 -7.82
N LEU A 249 -7.69 -40.03 -8.16
CA LEU A 249 -8.88 -39.84 -8.97
C LEU A 249 -8.69 -40.36 -10.40
N VAL A 250 -7.57 -40.02 -11.05
CA VAL A 250 -7.24 -40.52 -12.40
C VAL A 250 -7.22 -42.05 -12.43
N PHE A 251 -6.55 -42.69 -11.47
CA PHE A 251 -6.54 -44.15 -11.35
C PHE A 251 -7.95 -44.73 -11.15
N SER A 252 -8.77 -44.11 -10.31
CA SER A 252 -10.14 -44.56 -10.04
C SER A 252 -11.02 -44.56 -11.31
N PHE A 253 -10.93 -43.51 -12.14
CA PHE A 253 -11.74 -43.40 -13.35
C PHE A 253 -11.21 -44.24 -14.53
N HIS A 254 -9.89 -44.29 -14.74
CA HIS A 254 -9.33 -45.00 -15.89
C HIS A 254 -9.20 -46.51 -15.69
N PHE A 255 -8.86 -46.98 -14.48
CA PHE A 255 -8.62 -48.41 -14.26
C PHE A 255 -9.88 -49.18 -13.88
N ARG A 256 -10.89 -48.53 -13.28
CA ARG A 256 -12.17 -49.20 -12.93
C ARG A 256 -13.05 -49.50 -14.16
N ARG A 257 -12.89 -48.77 -15.27
CA ARG A 257 -13.69 -48.97 -16.49
C ARG A 257 -13.30 -50.22 -17.28
N ARG A 258 -12.04 -50.68 -17.22
CA ARG A 258 -11.59 -51.86 -17.96
C ARG A 258 -12.12 -53.19 -17.39
N SER A 259 -12.37 -53.28 -16.09
CA SER A 259 -12.82 -54.54 -15.47
C SER A 259 -14.30 -54.89 -15.71
N SER A 260 -15.14 -53.93 -16.10
CA SER A 260 -16.58 -54.17 -16.27
C SER A 260 -16.92 -54.68 -17.69
N SER A 261 -16.20 -54.21 -18.71
CA SER A 261 -16.46 -54.62 -20.11
C SER A 261 -16.11 -56.08 -20.38
N ASP A 262 -15.06 -56.62 -19.75
CA ASP A 262 -14.67 -58.03 -19.91
C ASP A 262 -15.64 -59.02 -19.24
N LYS A 263 -16.35 -58.59 -18.18
CA LYS A 263 -17.35 -59.46 -17.52
C LYS A 263 -18.63 -59.61 -18.34
N ARG A 264 -19.07 -58.57 -19.05
CA ARG A 264 -20.23 -58.67 -19.96
C ARG A 264 -19.97 -59.50 -21.22
N LEU A 265 -18.73 -59.51 -21.73
CA LEU A 265 -18.39 -60.34 -22.89
C LEU A 265 -18.32 -61.84 -22.57
N LYS A 266 -17.93 -62.20 -21.34
CA LYS A 266 -17.96 -63.61 -20.89
C LYS A 266 -19.37 -64.16 -20.63
N GLU A 267 -20.34 -63.33 -20.22
CA GLU A 267 -21.74 -63.77 -20.06
C GLU A 267 -22.46 -63.99 -21.40
N ILE A 268 -22.07 -63.29 -22.47
CA ILE A 268 -22.70 -63.43 -23.78
C ILE A 268 -22.09 -64.60 -24.58
N GLY A 269 -20.82 -64.92 -24.36
CA GLY A 269 -20.12 -66.03 -25.04
C GLY A 269 -20.29 -67.42 -24.43
N GLY A 270 -20.90 -67.54 -23.24
CA GLY A 270 -21.03 -68.82 -22.51
C GLY A 270 -22.41 -69.50 -22.61
N LYS A 271 -23.25 -69.11 -23.56
CA LYS A 271 -24.65 -69.60 -23.66
C LYS A 271 -24.96 -70.41 -24.92
N ASN A 272 -23.95 -70.81 -25.68
CA ASN A 272 -24.08 -71.74 -26.79
C ASN A 272 -23.09 -72.90 -26.59
N ASP A 273 -23.50 -73.90 -25.83
CA ASP A 273 -23.09 -75.30 -25.94
C ASP A 273 -24.25 -76.18 -25.44
#